data_AF-C7QFS5-F1
#
_entry.id   AF-C7QFS5-F1
#
_cell.length_a   1.000
_cell.length_b   1.000
_cell.length_c   1.000
_cell.angle_alpha   90.00
_cell.angle_beta   90.00
_cell.angle_gamma   90.00
#
_symmetry.space_group_name_H-M   'P 1'
#
loop_
_entity.id
_entity.type
_entity.pdbx_description
1 polymer ?
#
loop_
_entity_poly.entity_id
_entity_poly.type
_entity_poly.pdbx_seq_one_letter_code
_entity_poly.pdbx_strand_id
1 'polypeptide(L)'
;MELRGSAGARRRLGEMQSQLLSARHAASLPQQTLSDTLGVAARTLRDWEKGYDTPSLKHLITWADALGFRLVVVDSLGSADQEVVEAEDGEPFERHEMRRLTRPLWTRRKARKLSQGDLALLLGVSRASVQRWEDADKFPRPIALIAWAGRLECSVELDRVTSENDRPQPGREEA
;
A
#
# COMPACT_ATOMS: atom_id res chain seq x y z
N MET A 1 12.24 5.41 18.00
CA MET A 1 13.15 5.64 16.87
C MET A 1 12.31 6.17 15.72
N GLU A 2 12.49 7.43 15.32
CA GLU A 2 11.67 8.04 14.27
C GLU A 2 12.22 7.72 12.88
N LEU A 3 11.32 7.43 11.93
CA LEU A 3 11.66 7.18 10.53
C LEU A 3 12.24 8.44 9.87
N ARG A 4 13.42 8.32 9.26
CA ARG A 4 14.06 9.45 8.56
C ARG A 4 13.34 9.75 7.24
N GLY A 5 12.92 11.00 7.03
CA GLY A 5 12.13 11.41 5.86
C GLY A 5 10.61 11.24 6.03
N SER A 6 10.17 10.99 7.28
CA SER A 6 8.76 10.75 7.60
C SER A 6 7.83 11.93 7.35
N ALA A 7 8.32 13.17 7.25
CA ALA A 7 7.48 14.33 6.92
C ALA A 7 6.90 14.25 5.49
N GLY A 8 7.73 13.89 4.50
CA GLY A 8 7.28 13.68 3.12
C GLY A 8 6.32 12.48 3.04
N ALA A 9 6.64 11.39 3.73
CA ALA A 9 5.81 10.20 3.77
C ALA A 9 4.42 10.44 4.42
N ARG A 10 4.36 11.25 5.49
CA ARG A 10 3.08 11.64 6.12
C ARG A 10 2.22 12.49 5.18
N ARG A 11 2.83 13.44 4.48
CA ARG A 11 2.13 14.27 3.50
C ARG A 11 1.50 13.43 2.39
N ARG A 12 2.30 12.54 1.80
CA ARG A 12 1.85 11.61 0.76
C ARG A 12 0.73 10.69 1.24
N LEU A 13 0.81 10.19 2.48
CA LEU A 13 -0.29 9.42 3.09
C LEU A 13 -1.57 10.25 3.20
N GLY A 14 -1.47 11.49 3.68
CA GLY A 14 -2.62 12.40 3.78
C GLY A 14 -3.24 12.74 2.43
N GLU A 15 -2.43 12.89 1.39
CA GLU A 15 -2.91 13.05 0.01
C GLU A 15 -3.70 11.83 -0.46
N MET A 16 -3.17 10.61 -0.26
CA MET A 16 -3.89 9.37 -0.60
C MET A 16 -5.20 9.24 0.18
N GLN A 17 -5.21 9.53 1.49
CA GLN A 17 -6.44 9.53 2.29
C GLN A 17 -7.48 10.54 1.75
N SER A 18 -7.02 11.73 1.35
CA SER A 18 -7.88 12.76 0.76
C SER A 18 -8.45 12.35 -0.61
N GLN A 19 -7.65 11.65 -1.42
CA GLN A 19 -8.09 11.10 -2.70
C GLN A 19 -9.16 10.01 -2.51
N LEU A 20 -8.95 9.07 -1.57
CA LEU A 20 -9.93 8.03 -1.26
C LEU A 20 -11.22 8.61 -0.66
N LEU A 21 -11.11 9.61 0.23
CA LEU A 21 -12.27 10.35 0.72
C LEU A 21 -13.06 10.98 -0.44
N SER A 22 -12.36 11.65 -1.35
CA SER A 22 -12.97 12.30 -2.51
C SER A 22 -13.65 11.29 -3.44
N ALA A 23 -13.02 10.13 -3.65
CA ALA A 23 -13.60 9.03 -4.42
C ALA A 23 -14.87 8.45 -3.76
N ARG A 24 -14.86 8.25 -2.44
CA ARG A 24 -16.05 7.81 -1.70
C ARG A 24 -17.21 8.80 -1.89
N HIS A 25 -16.93 10.10 -1.77
CA HIS A 25 -17.92 11.14 -1.99
C HIS A 25 -18.44 11.17 -3.43
N ALA A 26 -17.56 11.05 -4.43
CA ALA A 26 -17.96 10.99 -5.83
C ALA A 26 -18.84 9.77 -6.15
N ALA A 27 -18.60 8.64 -5.49
CA ALA A 27 -19.43 7.44 -5.59
C ALA A 27 -20.73 7.51 -4.77
N SER A 28 -20.97 8.61 -4.03
CA SER A 28 -22.07 8.73 -3.06
C SER A 28 -22.15 7.58 -2.06
N LEU A 29 -21.00 6.93 -1.77
CA LEU A 29 -20.94 5.75 -0.92
C LEU A 29 -21.07 6.17 0.56
N PRO A 30 -22.07 5.64 1.29
CA PRO A 30 -22.21 5.92 2.71
C PRO A 30 -20.98 5.45 3.50
N GLN A 31 -20.58 6.24 4.50
CA GLN A 31 -19.45 5.89 5.35
C GLN A 31 -19.65 4.55 6.06
N GLN A 32 -20.88 4.25 6.51
CA GLN A 32 -21.22 2.99 7.15
C GLN A 32 -20.98 1.80 6.22
N THR A 33 -21.45 1.88 4.98
CA THR A 33 -21.25 0.83 3.97
C THR A 33 -19.77 0.56 3.74
N LEU A 34 -18.95 1.60 3.61
CA LEU A 34 -17.52 1.41 3.44
C LEU A 34 -16.86 0.83 4.69
N SER A 35 -17.24 1.29 5.90
CA SER A 35 -16.65 0.75 7.13
C SER A 35 -17.00 -0.73 7.34
N ASP A 36 -18.21 -1.14 6.95
CA ASP A 36 -18.65 -2.54 6.99
C ASP A 36 -17.82 -3.38 6.03
N THR A 37 -17.61 -2.91 4.79
CA THR A 37 -16.71 -3.56 3.81
C THR A 37 -15.28 -3.69 4.33
N LEU A 38 -14.79 -2.69 5.05
CA LEU A 38 -13.43 -2.69 5.62
C LEU A 38 -13.33 -3.47 6.95
N GLY A 39 -14.46 -3.92 7.53
CA GLY A 39 -14.48 -4.59 8.82
C GLY A 39 -14.05 -3.71 9.99
N VAL A 40 -14.30 -2.40 9.94
CA VAL A 40 -13.93 -1.43 10.99
C VAL A 40 -15.13 -0.63 11.47
N ALA A 41 -15.02 -0.04 12.66
CA ALA A 41 -16.05 0.88 13.12
C ALA A 41 -16.11 2.14 12.23
N ALA A 42 -17.32 2.65 11.96
CA ALA A 42 -17.51 3.90 11.19
C ALA A 42 -16.72 5.08 11.77
N ARG A 43 -16.56 5.13 13.10
CA ARG A 43 -15.70 6.11 13.78
C ARG A 43 -14.24 6.01 13.35
N THR A 44 -13.70 4.80 13.26
CA THR A 44 -12.31 4.56 12.83
C THR A 44 -12.10 5.05 11.40
N LEU A 45 -13.02 4.73 10.49
CA LEU A 45 -12.97 5.23 9.11
C LEU A 45 -13.03 6.77 9.07
N ARG A 46 -13.94 7.38 9.83
CA ARG A 46 -14.05 8.85 9.92
C ARG A 46 -12.75 9.49 10.41
N ASP A 47 -12.12 8.91 11.43
CA ASP A 47 -10.89 9.45 12.00
C ASP A 47 -9.73 9.31 10.99
N TRP A 48 -9.70 8.27 10.15
CA TRP A 48 -8.78 8.18 9.01
C TRP A 48 -9.06 9.22 7.93
N GLU A 49 -10.33 9.41 7.54
CA GLU A 49 -10.73 10.39 6.53
C GLU A 49 -10.40 11.83 6.92
N LYS A 50 -10.42 12.13 8.22
CA LYS A 50 -10.05 13.43 8.77
C LYS A 50 -8.56 13.57 9.08
N GLY A 51 -7.78 12.50 8.90
CA GLY A 51 -6.35 12.48 9.23
C GLY A 51 -6.06 12.54 10.73
N TYR A 52 -7.04 12.27 11.59
CA TYR A 52 -6.84 12.17 13.04
C TYR A 52 -6.11 10.87 13.42
N ASP A 53 -6.25 9.83 12.60
CA ASP A 53 -5.51 8.58 12.73
C ASP A 53 -5.06 8.04 11.36
N THR A 54 -4.16 7.07 11.37
CA THR A 54 -3.59 6.45 10.18
C THR A 54 -4.00 4.98 10.07
N PRO A 55 -4.50 4.54 8.89
CA PRO A 55 -4.80 3.14 8.69
C PRO A 55 -3.54 2.27 8.77
N SER A 56 -3.73 0.98 9.03
CA SER A 56 -2.68 -0.01 8.74
C SER A 56 -2.50 -0.10 7.22
N LEU A 57 -1.37 -0.65 6.74
CA LEU A 57 -1.19 -0.84 5.30
C LEU A 57 -2.23 -1.80 4.73
N LYS A 58 -2.59 -2.86 5.48
CA LYS A 58 -3.68 -3.77 5.14
C LYS A 58 -4.99 -3.00 4.87
N HIS A 59 -5.40 -2.13 5.81
CA HIS A 59 -6.63 -1.36 5.64
C HIS A 59 -6.53 -0.30 4.54
N LEU A 60 -5.35 0.28 4.30
CA LEU A 60 -5.16 1.21 3.20
C LEU A 60 -5.32 0.51 1.83
N ILE A 61 -4.81 -0.71 1.71
CA ILE A 61 -4.97 -1.57 0.53
C ILE A 61 -6.44 -1.88 0.29
N THR A 62 -7.15 -2.39 1.30
CA THR A 62 -8.58 -2.74 1.14
C THR A 62 -9.47 -1.52 0.95
N TRP A 63 -9.11 -0.36 1.51
CA TRP A 63 -9.81 0.89 1.27
C TRP A 63 -9.65 1.38 -0.16
N ALA A 64 -8.43 1.31 -0.71
CA ALA A 64 -8.21 1.61 -2.13
C ALA A 64 -9.05 0.68 -3.02
N ASP A 65 -8.98 -0.64 -2.78
CA ASP A 65 -9.69 -1.64 -3.57
C ASP A 65 -11.22 -1.43 -3.55
N ALA A 66 -11.79 -1.19 -2.36
CA ALA A 66 -13.22 -0.92 -2.19
C ALA A 66 -13.72 0.31 -2.97
N LEU A 67 -12.82 1.21 -3.37
CA LEU A 67 -13.12 2.41 -4.15
C LEU A 67 -12.62 2.33 -5.61
N GLY A 68 -12.18 1.15 -6.07
CA GLY A 68 -11.69 0.92 -7.43
C GLY A 68 -10.28 1.46 -7.69
N PHE A 69 -9.48 1.60 -6.65
CA PHE A 69 -8.07 1.98 -6.73
C PHE A 69 -7.16 0.82 -6.31
N ARG A 70 -5.91 0.89 -6.73
CA ARG A 70 -4.84 0.03 -6.25
C ARG A 70 -3.65 0.88 -5.85
N LEU A 71 -2.90 0.45 -4.85
CA LEU A 71 -1.61 1.07 -4.58
C LEU A 71 -0.60 0.56 -5.62
N VAL A 72 0.19 1.48 -6.17
CA VAL A 72 1.27 1.16 -7.11
C VAL A 72 2.56 1.84 -6.68
N VAL A 73 3.68 1.24 -7.02
CA VAL A 73 5.00 1.88 -6.90
C VAL A 73 5.38 2.40 -8.27
N VAL A 74 5.56 3.72 -8.37
CA VAL A 74 6.02 4.37 -9.60
C VAL A 74 7.45 4.86 -9.41
N ASP A 75 8.24 4.80 -10.49
CA ASP A 75 9.58 5.38 -10.48
C ASP A 75 9.57 6.90 -10.73
N SER A 76 10.76 7.50 -10.79
CA SER A 76 10.93 8.95 -11.01
C SER A 76 10.36 9.46 -12.34
N LEU A 77 10.06 8.57 -13.29
CA LEU A 77 9.44 8.89 -14.57
C LEU A 77 7.91 8.71 -14.54
N GLY A 78 7.35 8.33 -13.38
CA GLY A 78 5.92 8.05 -13.22
C GLY A 78 5.51 6.69 -13.79
N SER A 79 6.47 5.81 -14.13
CA SER A 79 6.17 4.49 -14.66
C SER A 79 5.96 3.51 -13.52
N ALA A 80 4.79 2.88 -13.47
CA ALA A 80 4.54 1.76 -12.57
C ALA A 80 5.29 0.52 -13.08
N ASP A 81 5.83 -0.27 -12.15
CA ASP A 81 6.39 -1.58 -12.49
C ASP A 81 5.26 -2.51 -12.97
N GLN A 82 5.49 -3.19 -14.09
CA GLN A 82 4.53 -4.06 -14.75
C GLN A 82 4.83 -5.55 -14.54
N GLU A 83 5.80 -5.89 -13.68
CA GLU A 83 6.08 -7.29 -13.35
C GLU A 83 4.81 -7.97 -12.83
N VAL A 84 4.40 -9.04 -13.51
CA VAL A 84 3.25 -9.86 -13.12
C VAL A 84 3.66 -10.68 -11.90
N VAL A 85 3.09 -10.34 -10.75
CA VAL A 85 3.14 -11.19 -9.56
C VAL A 85 1.86 -12.00 -9.56
N GLU A 86 1.96 -13.31 -9.74
CA GLU A 86 0.81 -14.21 -9.69
C GLU A 86 0.35 -14.40 -8.24
N ALA A 87 -0.97 -14.53 -8.04
CA ALA A 87 -1.52 -14.88 -6.74
C ALA A 87 -1.24 -16.35 -6.43
N GLU A 88 -0.83 -16.63 -5.20
CA GLU A 88 -0.71 -18.01 -4.73
C GLU A 88 -2.08 -18.57 -4.34
N ASP A 89 -2.28 -19.89 -4.49
CA ASP A 89 -3.52 -20.54 -4.09
C ASP A 89 -3.82 -20.31 -2.60
N GLY A 90 -5.02 -19.81 -2.31
CA GLY A 90 -5.46 -19.49 -0.94
C GLY A 90 -4.77 -18.27 -0.32
N GLU A 91 -4.00 -17.50 -1.08
CA GLU A 91 -3.35 -16.28 -0.59
C GLU A 91 -4.38 -15.18 -0.29
N PRO A 92 -4.37 -14.59 0.92
CA PRO A 92 -5.19 -13.43 1.21
C PRO A 92 -4.81 -12.25 0.30
N PHE A 93 -5.83 -11.55 -0.21
CA PHE A 93 -5.67 -10.41 -1.13
C PHE A 93 -4.62 -9.40 -0.65
N GLU A 94 -4.61 -9.03 0.63
CA GLU A 94 -3.69 -8.00 1.11
C GLU A 94 -2.24 -8.49 1.14
N ARG A 95 -2.01 -9.80 1.29
CA ARG A 95 -0.67 -10.39 1.21
C ARG A 95 -0.17 -10.38 -0.23
N HIS A 96 -1.03 -10.74 -1.18
CA HIS A 96 -0.74 -10.62 -2.60
C HIS A 96 -0.36 -9.17 -2.97
N GLU A 97 -1.17 -8.19 -2.55
CA GLU A 97 -0.90 -6.77 -2.77
C GLU A 97 0.42 -6.31 -2.14
N MET A 98 0.71 -6.78 -0.93
CA MET A 98 1.97 -6.47 -0.26
C MET A 98 3.17 -6.96 -1.07
N ARG A 99 3.13 -8.19 -1.59
CA ARG A 99 4.21 -8.71 -2.46
C ARG A 99 4.37 -7.90 -3.73
N ARG A 100 3.24 -7.52 -4.35
CA ARG A 100 3.26 -6.73 -5.57
C ARG A 100 3.84 -5.34 -5.35
N LEU A 101 3.59 -4.73 -4.19
CA LEU A 101 4.20 -3.46 -3.79
C LEU A 101 5.68 -3.59 -3.42
N THR A 102 6.09 -4.70 -2.80
CA THR A 102 7.48 -4.88 -2.36
C THR A 102 8.41 -5.26 -3.49
N ARG A 103 7.92 -6.00 -4.49
CA ARG A 103 8.71 -6.47 -5.62
C ARG A 103 9.49 -5.36 -6.35
N PRO A 104 8.87 -4.27 -6.83
CA PRO A 104 9.61 -3.17 -7.47
C PRO A 104 10.62 -2.52 -6.52
N LEU A 105 10.29 -2.37 -5.24
CA LEU A 105 11.19 -1.79 -4.24
C LEU A 105 12.40 -2.68 -3.99
N TRP A 106 12.21 -4.00 -3.91
CA TRP A 106 13.28 -4.97 -3.82
C TRP A 106 14.20 -4.92 -5.04
N THR A 107 13.62 -4.93 -6.25
CA THR A 107 14.36 -4.85 -7.52
C THR A 107 15.21 -3.57 -7.58
N ARG A 108 14.61 -2.41 -7.24
CA ARG A 108 15.31 -1.12 -7.23
C ARG A 108 16.41 -1.07 -6.16
N ARG A 109 16.19 -1.63 -4.97
CA ARG A 109 17.25 -1.75 -3.95
C ARG A 109 18.43 -2.56 -4.48
N LYS A 110 18.16 -3.72 -5.09
CA LYS A 110 19.19 -4.60 -5.65
C LYS A 110 19.95 -3.93 -6.80
N ALA A 111 19.27 -3.21 -7.69
CA ALA A 111 19.90 -2.43 -8.76
C ALA A 111 20.86 -1.36 -8.23
N ARG A 112 20.53 -0.73 -7.09
CA ARG A 112 21.42 0.22 -6.39
C ARG A 112 22.51 -0.44 -5.55
N LYS A 113 22.62 -1.78 -5.55
CA LYS A 113 23.60 -2.56 -4.77
C LYS A 113 23.53 -2.29 -3.26
N LEU A 114 22.38 -1.86 -2.75
CA LEU A 114 22.18 -1.65 -1.33
C LEU A 114 21.88 -2.99 -0.64
N SER A 115 22.52 -3.26 0.48
CA SER A 115 22.11 -4.35 1.37
C SER A 115 20.81 -3.99 2.11
N GLN A 116 20.16 -4.98 2.72
CA GLN A 116 19.04 -4.72 3.63
C GLN A 116 19.47 -3.87 4.84
N GLY A 117 20.74 -3.99 5.26
CA GLY A 117 21.31 -3.18 6.33
C GLY A 117 21.45 -1.71 5.93
N ASP A 118 21.93 -1.44 4.71
CA ASP A 118 22.08 -0.07 4.20
C ASP A 118 20.72 0.62 4.09
N LEU A 119 19.72 -0.07 3.53
CA LEU A 119 18.35 0.45 3.47
C LEU A 119 17.76 0.70 4.87
N ALA A 120 18.00 -0.23 5.81
CA ALA A 120 17.55 -0.07 7.19
C ALA A 120 18.15 1.17 7.86
N LEU A 121 19.44 1.45 7.64
CA LEU A 121 20.11 2.66 8.10
C LEU A 121 19.49 3.93 7.50
N LEU A 122 19.20 3.92 6.19
CA LEU A 122 18.55 5.04 5.50
C LEU A 122 17.14 5.33 6.05
N LEU A 123 16.41 4.29 6.44
CA LEU A 123 15.06 4.40 6.98
C LEU A 123 15.02 4.65 8.49
N GLY A 124 16.11 4.34 9.20
CA GLY A 124 16.14 4.38 10.66
C GLY A 124 15.36 3.23 11.30
N VAL A 125 15.46 2.03 10.73
CA VAL A 125 14.85 0.79 11.24
C VAL A 125 15.88 -0.32 11.37
N SER A 126 15.47 -1.49 11.87
CA SER A 126 16.35 -2.67 11.92
C SER A 126 16.43 -3.36 10.54
N ARG A 127 17.56 -4.01 10.24
CA ARG A 127 17.68 -4.91 9.08
C ARG A 127 16.55 -5.95 9.05
N ALA A 128 16.21 -6.52 10.20
CA ALA A 128 15.15 -7.52 10.33
C ALA A 128 13.75 -6.97 9.99
N SER A 129 13.53 -5.65 10.12
CA SER A 129 12.29 -5.00 9.65
C SER A 129 12.24 -5.01 8.13
N VAL A 130 13.31 -4.55 7.48
CA VAL A 130 13.42 -4.54 6.01
C VAL A 130 13.26 -5.95 5.43
N GLN A 131 13.93 -6.95 6.03
CA GLN A 131 13.80 -8.33 5.59
C GLN A 131 12.35 -8.82 5.62
N ARG A 132 11.67 -8.69 6.76
CA ARG A 132 10.26 -9.12 6.89
C ARG A 132 9.31 -8.37 5.96
N TRP A 133 9.62 -7.12 5.62
CA TRP A 133 8.85 -6.37 4.65
C TRP A 133 9.07 -6.88 3.23
N GLU A 134 10.32 -7.12 2.83
CA GLU A 134 10.65 -7.69 1.51
C GLU A 134 10.04 -9.08 1.31
N ASP A 135 10.05 -9.90 2.36
CA ASP A 135 9.48 -11.25 2.36
C ASP A 135 7.94 -11.26 2.44
N ALA A 136 7.30 -10.09 2.55
CA ALA A 136 5.87 -9.91 2.82
C ALA A 136 5.35 -10.68 4.06
N ASP A 137 6.25 -11.03 4.99
CA ASP A 137 5.92 -11.65 6.29
C ASP A 137 5.27 -10.65 7.25
N LYS A 138 5.69 -9.38 7.19
CA LYS A 138 5.09 -8.29 7.97
C LYS A 138 4.81 -7.07 7.11
N PHE A 139 3.64 -6.49 7.32
CA PHE A 139 3.25 -5.24 6.71
C PHE A 139 3.95 -4.06 7.40
N PRO A 140 4.70 -3.22 6.68
CA PRO A 140 5.11 -1.93 7.21
C PRO A 140 3.89 -1.05 7.49
N ARG A 141 4.04 -0.07 8.39
CA ARG A 141 3.07 1.05 8.45
C ARG A 141 3.09 1.78 7.09
N PRO A 142 1.99 2.40 6.64
CA PRO A 142 1.98 3.11 5.36
C PRO A 142 3.09 4.16 5.23
N ILE A 143 3.36 4.91 6.31
CA ILE A 143 4.47 5.89 6.36
C ILE A 143 5.82 5.22 6.08
N ALA A 144 6.05 4.01 6.57
CA ALA A 144 7.29 3.28 6.34
C ALA A 144 7.40 2.77 4.89
N LEU A 145 6.31 2.28 4.29
CA LEU A 145 6.29 1.89 2.87
C LEU A 145 6.60 3.10 1.97
N ILE A 146 5.96 4.24 2.21
CA ILE A 146 6.18 5.46 1.43
C ILE A 146 7.61 5.98 1.61
N ALA A 147 8.13 5.95 2.85
CA ALA A 147 9.52 6.34 3.10
C ALA A 147 10.50 5.40 2.40
N TRP A 148 10.23 4.09 2.40
CA TRP A 148 11.01 3.10 1.66
C TRP A 148 11.02 3.40 0.16
N ALA A 149 9.86 3.60 -0.46
CA ALA A 149 9.77 4.01 -1.86
C ALA A 149 10.59 5.28 -2.13
N GLY A 150 10.44 6.32 -1.31
CA GLY A 150 11.17 7.58 -1.47
C GLY A 150 12.70 7.42 -1.37
N ARG A 151 13.21 6.53 -0.51
CA ARG A 151 14.66 6.22 -0.44
C ARG A 151 15.18 5.50 -1.68
N LEU A 152 14.27 4.94 -2.46
CA LEU A 152 14.57 4.28 -3.70
C LEU A 152 14.17 5.11 -4.93
N GLU A 153 13.96 6.43 -4.77
CA GLU A 153 13.54 7.36 -5.84
C GLU A 153 12.26 6.87 -6.54
N CYS A 154 11.40 6.21 -5.78
CA CYS A 154 10.07 5.81 -6.18
C CYS A 154 9.04 6.58 -5.34
N SER A 155 7.80 6.61 -5.77
CA SER A 155 6.66 7.00 -4.94
C SER A 155 5.59 5.93 -4.92
N VAL A 156 4.73 6.01 -3.91
CA VAL A 156 3.55 5.14 -3.79
C VAL A 156 2.35 5.97 -4.23
N GLU A 157 1.66 5.50 -5.26
CA GLU A 157 0.52 6.17 -5.88
C GLU A 157 -0.76 5.35 -5.78
N LEU A 158 -1.90 6.02 -5.87
CA LEU A 158 -3.18 5.38 -6.11
C LEU A 158 -3.41 5.39 -7.62
N ASP A 159 -3.55 4.20 -8.20
CA ASP A 159 -3.89 4.03 -9.59
C ASP A 159 -5.33 3.53 -9.72
N ARG A 160 -6.07 3.98 -10.75
CA ARG A 160 -7.43 3.50 -10.97
C ARG A 160 -7.40 2.16 -11.66
N VAL A 161 -8.14 1.19 -11.12
CA VAL A 161 -8.32 -0.10 -11.78
C VAL A 161 -9.30 0.08 -12.94
N THR A 162 -8.79 0.45 -14.11
CA THR A 162 -9.60 0.58 -15.34
C THR A 162 -9.71 -0.78 -16.02
N SER A 163 -10.70 -1.58 -15.60
CA SER A 163 -11.34 -2.73 -16.29
C SER A 163 -11.35 -4.03 -15.48
N GLU A 164 -12.46 -4.77 -15.64
CA GLU A 164 -12.86 -6.07 -15.07
C GLU A 164 -11.83 -7.21 -15.10
N ASN A 165 -10.73 -7.06 -15.84
CA ASN A 165 -9.75 -8.11 -16.12
C ASN A 165 -8.67 -8.26 -15.05
N ASP A 166 -8.55 -7.32 -14.11
CA ASP A 166 -7.47 -7.26 -13.11
C ASP A 166 -7.90 -7.75 -11.71
N ARG A 167 -9.16 -8.19 -11.56
CA ARG A 167 -9.63 -8.87 -10.35
C ARG A 167 -9.19 -10.33 -10.40
N PRO A 168 -8.46 -10.85 -9.39
CA PRO A 168 -8.39 -12.28 -9.21
C PRO A 168 -9.83 -12.78 -9.00
N GLN A 169 -10.28 -13.66 -9.90
CA GLN A 169 -11.60 -14.27 -9.77
C GLN A 169 -11.63 -15.02 -8.44
N PRO A 170 -12.60 -14.74 -7.53
CA PRO A 170 -12.76 -15.57 -6.35
C PRO A 170 -13.05 -16.99 -6.83
N GLY A 171 -12.31 -17.95 -6.26
CA GLY A 171 -12.40 -19.36 -6.60
C GLY A 171 -13.84 -19.79 -6.74
N ARG A 172 -14.14 -20.42 -7.88
CA ARG A 172 -15.40 -21.13 -8.10
C ARG A 172 -15.54 -22.14 -6.96
N GLU A 173 -16.44 -21.88 -6.02
CA GLU A 173 -17.01 -22.94 -5.20
C GLU A 173 -17.81 -23.84 -6.14
N GLU A 174 -17.23 -25.00 -6.46
CA GLU A 174 -17.96 -26.11 -7.06
C GLU A 174 -18.99 -26.62 -6.03
N ALA A 175 -20.26 -26.53 -6.40
CA ALA A 175 -21.38 -27.25 -5.79
C ALA A 175 -22.18 -27.94 -6.90
#